data_AF-A0A2P6U221-F1
#
_entry.id   AF-A0A2P6U221-F1
#
_cell.length_a   1.000
_cell.length_b   1.000
_cell.length_c   1.000
_cell.angle_alpha   90.00
_cell.angle_beta   90.00
_cell.angle_gamma   90.00
#
_symmetry.space_group_name_H-M   'P 1'
#
loop_
_entity.id
_entity.type
_entity.pdbx_description
1 polymer ?
#
loop_
_entity_poly.entity_id
_entity_poly.type
_entity_poly.pdbx_seq_one_letter_code
_entity_poly.pdbx_strand_id
1 'polypeptide(L)'
;MRKAVLLLALCGLAVAQPSTKVWIAGNTGAPGSQEANITKLVRVLETNGGDLVADAVKWFAQTANAVGGADGQLPWVALVNAGSVRASIPAGPISQQQVIDLLPFPNWLVVKRVKAADLLASLENGVSKWHEYPIDPAGRFPLVAGMRYAFDPTQPPGRRVLSAKLADGRKLLRDYFGEVLVFTNDYVAAGSDGYAAIGASPTVANRTNDLFPQVVGAYLVRFSPVAPATDGRIANCLLTGGIPACGPAYKKALGISKVWLTGDQGQPRTPEAKVSFVVRRKETNLGDLIADSLLVTAKTRYPLPDDLKGLPLVALVNAGAIENSIPAGPLTIAKLQGALPYGTDGLTIKRVTAAALVAALNNGVSIWGTKQTLTDGRFPQVGGLKFGFDARNRQVLWVRLANGAWVFGAPPPTKHYTPVMYSGDLLLITNNYVAEGGDGYASIQASLTVYSQDGDFVNAAVARTLQALPSPFSVGTQGRITIPGTMSPAKFSWVPKADLYPLFTVFAAAIGVVSYSSYRAIAHNPSVSLTQQQKQDVTDETGWTLERARKYYNSVFRTAALTRYSGEERPDVRIMRF
;
A
#
# COMPACT_ATOMS: atom_id res chain seq x y z
N MET A 1 5.17 -45.59 48.18
CA MET A 1 5.55 -44.17 48.02
C MET A 1 6.29 -44.02 46.69
N ARG A 2 5.98 -42.98 45.89
CA ARG A 2 6.24 -42.83 44.43
C ARG A 2 5.18 -43.49 43.53
N LYS A 3 4.06 -42.78 43.35
CA LYS A 3 3.15 -42.75 42.17
C LYS A 3 1.80 -42.06 42.45
N ALA A 4 1.53 -41.61 43.69
CA ALA A 4 0.26 -40.98 44.06
C ALA A 4 0.27 -39.44 44.18
N VAL A 5 1.34 -38.75 43.78
CA VAL A 5 1.43 -37.27 43.91
C VAL A 5 1.13 -36.54 42.59
N LEU A 6 0.97 -37.25 41.47
CA LEU A 6 0.80 -36.62 40.15
C LEU A 6 -0.65 -36.53 39.65
N LEU A 7 -1.65 -36.98 40.42
CA LEU A 7 -3.06 -36.99 39.97
C LEU A 7 -4.02 -36.11 40.78
N LEU A 8 -3.56 -35.40 41.82
CA LEU A 8 -4.40 -34.53 42.65
C LEU A 8 -4.37 -33.05 42.24
N ALA A 9 -3.72 -32.69 41.13
CA ALA A 9 -3.70 -31.32 40.60
C ALA A 9 -4.79 -31.04 39.54
N LEU A 10 -5.67 -32.00 39.26
CA LEU A 10 -6.72 -31.91 38.24
C LEU A 10 -8.06 -32.38 38.80
N CYS A 11 -8.70 -31.55 39.63
CA CYS A 11 -10.16 -31.30 39.63
C CYS A 11 -10.61 -30.60 40.92
N GLY A 12 -11.19 -29.40 40.75
CA GLY A 12 -12.42 -29.03 41.45
C GLY A 12 -12.30 -28.52 42.89
N LEU A 13 -11.91 -27.26 43.04
CA LEU A 13 -12.58 -26.36 43.99
C LEU A 13 -12.97 -25.11 43.22
N ALA A 14 -14.27 -25.00 42.93
CA ALA A 14 -14.91 -23.77 42.51
C ALA A 14 -14.79 -22.76 43.66
N VAL A 15 -13.67 -22.05 43.68
CA VAL A 15 -13.48 -20.84 44.47
C VAL A 15 -13.92 -19.69 43.56
N ALA A 16 -14.83 -18.86 44.05
CA ALA A 16 -15.24 -17.62 43.42
C ALA A 16 -14.01 -16.92 42.82
N GLN A 17 -14.09 -16.56 41.52
CA GLN A 17 -12.96 -15.96 40.81
C GLN A 17 -12.41 -14.78 41.63
N PRO A 18 -11.16 -14.85 42.12
CA PRO A 18 -10.58 -13.73 42.82
C PRO A 18 -10.42 -12.62 41.80
N SER A 19 -10.97 -11.44 42.12
CA SER A 19 -10.77 -10.16 41.43
C SER A 19 -9.43 -10.14 40.71
N THR A 20 -9.45 -10.12 39.38
CA THR A 20 -8.23 -10.17 38.58
C THR A 20 -7.41 -8.92 38.86
N LYS A 21 -6.40 -9.05 39.74
CA LYS A 21 -5.53 -7.94 40.16
C LYS A 21 -4.64 -7.43 39.02
N VAL A 22 -4.49 -8.21 37.95
CA VAL A 22 -3.69 -7.87 36.77
C VAL A 22 -4.61 -7.50 35.61
N TRP A 23 -4.44 -6.29 35.08
CA TRP A 23 -5.33 -5.71 34.09
C TRP A 23 -4.54 -4.93 33.03
N ILE A 24 -4.98 -4.98 31.77
CA ILE A 24 -4.40 -4.23 30.67
C ILE A 24 -5.41 -3.29 30.01
N ALA A 25 -5.00 -2.03 29.83
CA ALA A 25 -5.75 -1.01 29.12
C ALA A 25 -5.47 -1.14 27.62
N GLY A 26 -6.46 -1.61 26.85
CA GLY A 26 -6.33 -1.79 25.41
C GLY A 26 -5.63 -3.09 24.98
N ASN A 27 -5.66 -3.36 23.68
CA ASN A 27 -5.04 -4.57 23.11
C ASN A 27 -3.56 -4.34 22.85
N THR A 28 -2.73 -5.37 23.05
CA THR A 28 -1.30 -5.34 22.66
C THR A 28 -1.15 -5.64 21.15
N GLY A 29 -1.32 -4.62 20.31
CA GLY A 29 -1.16 -4.64 18.87
C GLY A 29 -0.83 -3.26 18.28
N ALA A 30 -0.74 -3.13 16.96
CA ALA A 30 -0.61 -1.79 16.38
C ALA A 30 -1.91 -0.98 16.65
N PRO A 31 -1.83 0.33 16.92
CA PRO A 31 -3.02 1.16 17.10
C PRO A 31 -4.00 1.00 15.93
N GLY A 32 -5.21 0.48 16.20
CA GLY A 32 -6.29 0.36 15.22
C GLY A 32 -6.23 -0.86 14.27
N SER A 33 -5.36 -1.85 14.48
CA SER A 33 -5.30 -3.06 13.62
C SER A 33 -6.26 -4.18 14.08
N GLN A 34 -6.89 -4.90 13.13
CA GLN A 34 -7.59 -6.17 13.40
C GLN A 34 -6.59 -7.28 13.83
N GLU A 35 -7.01 -8.18 14.74
CA GLU A 35 -6.17 -9.19 15.42
C GLU A 35 -5.33 -10.10 14.48
N ALA A 36 -5.81 -10.35 13.26
CA ALA A 36 -5.22 -11.35 12.35
C ALA A 36 -3.80 -11.04 11.84
N ASN A 37 -3.23 -9.85 12.08
CA ASN A 37 -1.93 -9.43 11.54
C ASN A 37 -0.88 -9.03 12.59
N ILE A 38 -1.14 -9.21 13.89
CA ILE A 38 -0.28 -8.62 14.94
C ILE A 38 1.11 -9.25 14.98
N THR A 39 1.22 -10.57 14.77
CA THR A 39 2.51 -11.29 14.68
C THR A 39 3.38 -10.82 13.52
N LYS A 40 2.78 -10.24 12.48
CA LYS A 40 3.50 -9.64 11.35
C LYS A 40 3.89 -8.19 11.66
N LEU A 41 3.01 -7.42 12.28
CA LEU A 41 3.23 -6.00 12.58
C LEU A 41 4.35 -5.78 13.61
N VAL A 42 4.40 -6.60 14.67
CA VAL A 42 5.47 -6.54 15.67
C VAL A 42 6.87 -6.76 15.08
N ARG A 43 6.95 -7.38 13.89
CA ARG A 43 8.20 -7.68 13.18
C ARG A 43 8.63 -6.57 12.19
N VAL A 44 7.92 -5.45 12.12
CA VAL A 44 8.20 -4.41 11.12
C VAL A 44 8.06 -2.97 11.60
N LEU A 45 7.43 -2.76 12.76
CA LEU A 45 7.20 -1.44 13.34
C LEU A 45 7.04 -1.51 14.86
N GLU A 46 7.05 -0.36 15.50
CA GLU A 46 6.75 -0.20 16.93
C GLU A 46 5.31 -0.60 17.24
N THR A 47 5.12 -1.57 18.15
CA THR A 47 3.80 -1.93 18.65
C THR A 47 3.83 -1.85 20.17
N ASN A 48 2.70 -1.50 20.77
CA ASN A 48 2.61 -1.43 22.22
C ASN A 48 2.86 -2.79 22.91
N GLY A 49 2.58 -3.92 22.25
CA GLY A 49 2.93 -5.26 22.73
C GLY A 49 4.43 -5.53 22.71
N GLY A 50 5.13 -5.06 21.67
CA GLY A 50 6.59 -5.10 21.64
C GLY A 50 7.21 -4.21 22.72
N ASP A 51 6.66 -3.01 22.91
CA ASP A 51 7.11 -2.08 23.96
C ASP A 51 6.87 -2.63 25.36
N LEU A 52 5.71 -3.25 25.61
CA LEU A 52 5.40 -3.93 26.86
C LEU A 52 6.50 -4.95 27.22
N VAL A 53 6.87 -5.80 26.27
CA VAL A 53 7.89 -6.84 26.48
C VAL A 53 9.26 -6.21 26.72
N ALA A 54 9.65 -5.22 25.91
CA ALA A 54 10.92 -4.52 26.09
C ALA A 54 10.98 -3.73 27.41
N ASP A 55 9.87 -3.13 27.84
CA ASP A 55 9.74 -2.39 29.09
C ASP A 55 9.79 -3.30 30.31
N ALA A 56 9.26 -4.52 30.23
CA ALA A 56 9.43 -5.53 31.27
C ALA A 56 10.90 -5.92 31.46
N VAL A 57 11.65 -6.07 30.35
CA VAL A 57 13.10 -6.33 30.40
C VAL A 57 13.86 -5.13 30.96
N LYS A 58 13.49 -3.91 30.57
CA LYS A 58 14.04 -2.67 31.16
C LYS A 58 13.77 -2.60 32.66
N TRP A 59 12.55 -2.89 33.11
CA TRP A 59 12.22 -2.90 34.53
C TRP A 59 13.08 -3.90 35.28
N PHE A 60 13.26 -5.10 34.73
CA PHE A 60 14.15 -6.10 35.32
C PHE A 60 15.59 -5.58 35.39
N ALA A 61 16.11 -4.99 34.30
CA ALA A 61 17.44 -4.39 34.27
C ALA A 61 17.63 -3.32 35.36
N GLN A 62 16.60 -2.52 35.62
CA GLN A 62 16.61 -1.45 36.62
C GLN A 62 16.47 -1.94 38.07
N THR A 63 15.72 -3.01 38.29
CA THR A 63 15.38 -3.48 39.65
C THR A 63 16.37 -4.49 40.20
N ALA A 64 17.01 -5.29 39.35
CA ALA A 64 17.69 -6.48 39.83
C ALA A 64 19.09 -6.26 40.43
N ASN A 65 19.61 -5.02 40.58
CA ASN A 65 21.06 -4.80 40.77
C ASN A 65 21.86 -5.76 39.84
N ALA A 66 21.31 -5.98 38.63
CA ALA A 66 21.53 -7.22 37.87
C ALA A 66 23.00 -7.43 37.52
N VAL A 67 23.70 -6.31 37.46
CA VAL A 67 25.10 -6.15 37.13
C VAL A 67 25.67 -5.16 38.15
N GLY A 68 26.47 -5.66 39.09
CA GLY A 68 27.19 -4.85 40.06
C GLY A 68 28.56 -4.41 39.56
N GLY A 69 29.31 -3.66 40.38
CA GLY A 69 30.67 -3.23 40.06
C GLY A 69 30.73 -2.18 38.94
N ALA A 70 31.87 -2.11 38.24
CA ALA A 70 32.10 -1.13 37.18
C ALA A 70 31.10 -1.25 36.01
N ASP A 71 30.60 -2.46 35.75
CA ASP A 71 29.64 -2.72 34.68
C ASP A 71 28.26 -2.10 34.95
N GLY A 72 27.86 -1.99 36.22
CA GLY A 72 26.58 -1.38 36.61
C GLY A 72 26.50 0.12 36.26
N GLN A 73 27.62 0.74 35.89
CA GLN A 73 27.69 2.14 35.43
C GLN A 73 27.60 2.27 33.91
N LEU A 74 27.67 1.17 33.16
CA LEU A 74 27.52 1.19 31.71
C LEU A 74 26.07 1.51 31.32
N PRO A 75 25.86 2.21 30.20
CA PRO A 75 24.52 2.33 29.63
C PRO A 75 23.99 0.94 29.27
N TRP A 76 22.67 0.78 29.36
CA TRP A 76 22.01 -0.49 29.06
C TRP A 76 20.89 -0.31 28.04
N VAL A 77 20.61 -1.38 27.32
CA VAL A 77 19.53 -1.50 26.34
C VAL A 77 18.86 -2.86 26.53
N ALA A 78 17.53 -2.87 26.54
CA ALA A 78 16.79 -4.10 26.31
C ALA A 78 16.65 -4.28 24.80
N LEU A 79 17.02 -5.45 24.28
CA LEU A 79 16.83 -5.83 22.88
C LEU A 79 16.17 -7.21 22.86
N VAL A 80 15.01 -7.30 22.23
CA VAL A 80 14.26 -8.55 22.08
C VAL A 80 13.90 -8.71 20.60
N ASN A 81 14.22 -9.86 20.01
CA ASN A 81 13.78 -10.15 18.64
C ASN A 81 12.25 -10.33 18.62
N ALA A 82 11.57 -9.67 17.69
CA ALA A 82 10.11 -9.69 17.55
C ALA A 82 9.52 -11.09 17.36
N GLY A 83 10.31 -12.05 16.88
CA GLY A 83 9.96 -13.46 16.78
C GLY A 83 9.65 -14.12 18.13
N SER A 84 10.04 -13.50 19.24
CA SER A 84 9.66 -13.93 20.59
C SER A 84 8.19 -13.63 20.90
N VAL A 85 7.58 -12.62 20.27
CA VAL A 85 6.20 -12.18 20.53
C VAL A 85 5.25 -12.88 19.57
N ARG A 86 4.36 -13.72 20.10
CA ARG A 86 3.57 -14.68 19.29
C ARG A 86 2.06 -14.47 19.34
N ALA A 87 1.57 -13.64 20.25
CA ALA A 87 0.15 -13.36 20.39
C ALA A 87 -0.08 -11.90 20.81
N SER A 88 -1.35 -11.55 20.97
CA SER A 88 -1.79 -10.32 21.62
C SER A 88 -2.52 -10.65 22.91
N ILE A 89 -2.42 -9.74 23.87
CA ILE A 89 -3.23 -9.73 25.07
C ILE A 89 -4.38 -8.74 24.82
N PRO A 90 -5.64 -9.19 24.81
CA PRO A 90 -6.79 -8.30 24.71
C PRO A 90 -6.94 -7.44 25.97
N ALA A 91 -7.60 -6.29 25.82
CA ALA A 91 -7.95 -5.42 26.93
C ALA A 91 -8.72 -6.19 28.01
N GLY A 92 -8.43 -5.89 29.28
CA GLY A 92 -9.12 -6.49 30.42
C GLY A 92 -8.20 -7.31 31.32
N PRO A 93 -8.77 -8.27 32.07
CA PRO A 93 -8.02 -9.16 32.92
C PRO A 93 -6.98 -9.98 32.16
N ILE A 94 -5.78 -10.10 32.73
CA ILE A 94 -4.70 -10.91 32.16
C ILE A 94 -4.56 -12.22 32.92
N SER A 95 -4.61 -13.33 32.19
CA SER A 95 -4.31 -14.67 32.69
C SER A 95 -2.86 -15.06 32.44
N GLN A 96 -2.35 -16.02 33.21
CA GLN A 96 -1.02 -16.60 32.98
C GLN A 96 -0.92 -17.26 31.59
N GLN A 97 -2.00 -17.87 31.10
CA GLN A 97 -2.03 -18.47 29.76
C GLN A 97 -1.77 -17.42 28.68
N GLN A 98 -2.35 -16.23 28.78
CA GLN A 98 -2.11 -15.15 27.81
C GLN A 98 -0.65 -14.66 27.81
N VAL A 99 0.04 -14.72 28.96
CA VAL A 99 1.49 -14.43 29.01
C VAL A 99 2.30 -15.52 28.32
N ILE A 100 1.91 -16.78 28.48
CA ILE A 100 2.53 -17.93 27.78
C ILE A 100 2.27 -17.85 26.28
N ASP A 101 1.06 -17.51 25.86
CA ASP A 101 0.70 -17.36 24.44
C ASP A 101 1.48 -16.20 23.80
N LEU A 102 1.69 -15.11 24.55
CA LEU A 102 2.51 -13.97 24.13
C LEU A 102 3.99 -14.39 23.94
N LEU A 103 4.56 -15.12 24.89
CA LEU A 103 5.97 -15.54 24.95
C LEU A 103 6.08 -17.06 25.19
N PRO A 104 5.84 -17.89 24.17
CA PRO A 104 5.71 -19.35 24.35
C PRO A 104 7.05 -20.08 24.47
N PHE A 105 8.15 -19.39 24.20
CA PHE A 105 9.48 -19.98 24.28
C PHE A 105 10.03 -19.87 25.70
N PRO A 106 10.54 -20.98 26.29
CA PRO A 106 11.10 -21.00 27.63
C PRO A 106 12.54 -20.44 27.67
N ASN A 107 12.73 -19.27 27.06
CA ASN A 107 14.01 -18.59 26.98
C ASN A 107 14.40 -18.01 28.34
N TRP A 108 15.70 -17.92 28.62
CA TRP A 108 16.25 -17.25 29.81
C TRP A 108 16.68 -15.82 29.49
N LEU A 109 16.69 -14.95 30.50
CA LEU A 109 17.27 -13.62 30.36
C LEU A 109 18.80 -13.68 30.48
N VAL A 110 19.50 -13.02 29.54
CA VAL A 110 20.96 -12.94 29.48
C VAL A 110 21.40 -11.49 29.31
N VAL A 111 22.52 -11.14 29.95
CA VAL A 111 23.15 -9.82 29.84
C VAL A 111 24.51 -9.95 29.17
N LYS A 112 24.69 -9.23 28.06
CA LYS A 112 25.93 -9.22 27.26
C LYS A 112 26.58 -7.84 27.32
N ARG A 113 27.90 -7.77 27.40
CA ARG A 113 28.66 -6.52 27.26
C ARG A 113 29.02 -6.34 25.79
N VAL A 114 28.33 -5.44 25.10
CA VAL A 114 28.39 -5.32 23.63
C VAL A 114 29.01 -3.97 23.27
N LYS A 115 29.93 -3.94 22.31
CA LYS A 115 30.45 -2.67 21.78
C LYS A 115 29.33 -1.92 21.07
N ALA A 116 29.33 -0.60 21.16
CA ALA A 116 28.32 0.23 20.49
C ALA A 116 28.19 -0.04 18.99
N ALA A 117 29.32 -0.28 18.30
CA ALA A 117 29.35 -0.61 16.87
C ALA A 117 28.67 -1.95 16.58
N ASP A 118 28.86 -2.95 17.45
CA ASP A 118 28.24 -4.28 17.32
C ASP A 118 26.73 -4.21 17.60
N LEU A 119 26.31 -3.36 18.54
CA LEU A 119 24.89 -3.07 18.75
C LEU A 119 24.26 -2.37 17.53
N LEU A 120 24.97 -1.43 16.89
CA LEU A 120 24.49 -0.79 15.66
C LEU A 120 24.36 -1.79 14.51
N ALA A 121 25.37 -2.65 14.31
CA ALA A 121 25.34 -3.72 13.31
C ALA A 121 24.20 -4.72 13.58
N SER A 122 23.90 -4.98 14.85
CA SER A 122 22.78 -5.83 15.26
C SER A 122 21.42 -5.22 14.92
N LEU A 123 21.26 -3.90 15.09
CA LEU A 123 20.06 -3.19 14.63
C LEU A 123 19.91 -3.24 13.11
N GLU A 124 21.00 -3.04 12.36
CA GLU A 124 21.03 -3.18 10.91
C GLU A 124 20.61 -4.59 10.46
N ASN A 125 21.12 -5.64 11.12
CA ASN A 125 20.66 -7.01 10.88
C ASN A 125 19.16 -7.15 11.18
N GLY A 126 18.69 -6.62 12.31
CA GLY A 126 17.29 -6.72 12.72
C GLY A 126 16.32 -6.14 11.70
N VAL A 127 16.71 -5.06 10.99
CA VAL A 127 15.88 -4.44 9.94
C VAL A 127 16.24 -4.89 8.51
N SER A 128 17.21 -5.79 8.34
CA SER A 128 17.74 -6.22 7.02
C SER A 128 16.73 -7.00 6.17
N LYS A 129 15.80 -7.72 6.81
CA LYS A 129 14.76 -8.52 6.16
C LYS A 129 13.38 -7.88 6.13
N TRP A 130 13.32 -6.57 6.38
CA TRP A 130 12.06 -5.84 6.38
C TRP A 130 11.25 -5.99 5.08
N HIS A 131 11.93 -6.15 3.94
CA HIS A 131 11.33 -6.35 2.63
C HIS A 131 10.45 -7.62 2.50
N GLU A 132 10.57 -8.59 3.41
CA GLU A 132 9.73 -9.81 3.44
C GLU A 132 8.28 -9.52 3.90
N TYR A 133 8.01 -8.32 4.42
CA TYR A 133 6.65 -7.85 4.73
C TYR A 133 5.88 -7.45 3.46
N PRO A 134 4.57 -7.77 3.35
CA PRO A 134 3.67 -8.34 4.36
C PRO A 134 3.55 -9.88 4.34
N ILE A 135 4.35 -10.58 3.54
CA ILE A 135 4.20 -12.03 3.32
C ILE A 135 4.56 -12.80 4.59
N ASP A 136 5.83 -12.77 4.98
CA ASP A 136 6.32 -13.40 6.22
C ASP A 136 7.55 -12.64 6.74
N PRO A 137 7.34 -11.51 7.44
CA PRO A 137 8.46 -10.74 7.97
C PRO A 137 9.28 -11.58 8.96
N ALA A 138 10.61 -11.56 8.81
CA ALA A 138 11.50 -12.28 9.71
C ALA A 138 11.33 -11.87 11.20
N GLY A 139 11.45 -12.85 12.11
CA GLY A 139 11.39 -12.62 13.55
C GLY A 139 12.53 -11.79 14.15
N ARG A 140 13.56 -11.49 13.36
CA ARG A 140 14.77 -10.79 13.84
C ARG A 140 14.58 -9.31 14.17
N PHE A 141 13.45 -8.69 13.86
CA PHE A 141 13.22 -7.26 14.09
C PHE A 141 13.44 -6.86 15.57
N PRO A 142 14.22 -5.80 15.87
CA PRO A 142 14.59 -5.49 17.25
C PRO A 142 13.54 -4.62 17.93
N LEU A 143 12.88 -5.20 18.92
CA LEU A 143 12.09 -4.49 19.93
C LEU A 143 13.04 -3.97 21.00
N VAL A 144 12.91 -2.70 21.39
CA VAL A 144 13.90 -2.05 22.26
C VAL A 144 13.29 -1.27 23.43
N ALA A 145 14.05 -1.18 24.52
CA ALA A 145 13.85 -0.21 25.58
C ALA A 145 15.22 0.29 26.07
N GLY A 146 15.28 1.48 26.66
CA GLY A 146 16.56 2.12 27.02
C GLY A 146 17.29 2.74 25.82
N MET A 147 16.69 2.73 24.63
CA MET A 147 17.16 3.46 23.45
C MET A 147 16.02 3.80 22.50
N ARG A 148 16.32 4.64 21.51
CA ARG A 148 15.47 4.93 20.36
C ARG A 148 16.27 4.76 19.07
N TYR A 149 15.63 4.26 18.01
CA TYR A 149 16.23 4.24 16.68
C TYR A 149 15.22 4.56 15.58
N ALA A 150 15.73 5.05 14.46
CA ALA A 150 14.98 5.28 13.25
C ALA A 150 15.64 4.52 12.11
N PHE A 151 14.84 3.89 11.27
CA PHE A 151 15.33 3.17 10.11
C PHE A 151 14.50 3.44 8.86
N ASP A 152 15.15 3.34 7.71
CA ASP A 152 14.59 3.48 6.39
C ASP A 152 14.69 2.14 5.66
N PRO A 153 13.56 1.40 5.50
CA PRO A 153 13.58 0.13 4.81
C PRO A 153 13.85 0.23 3.30
N THR A 154 13.80 1.43 2.72
CA THR A 154 14.12 1.67 1.29
C THR A 154 15.63 1.75 1.03
N GLN A 155 16.45 1.87 2.09
CA GLN A 155 17.90 1.76 1.94
C GLN A 155 18.33 0.30 1.77
N PRO A 156 19.49 0.05 1.14
CA PRO A 156 20.10 -1.28 1.12
C PRO A 156 20.31 -1.84 2.53
N PRO A 157 20.16 -3.17 2.74
CA PRO A 157 20.52 -3.81 4.01
C PRO A 157 21.93 -3.40 4.49
N GLY A 158 22.08 -3.13 5.79
CA GLY A 158 23.33 -2.61 6.36
C GLY A 158 23.48 -1.09 6.31
N ARG A 159 22.53 -0.37 5.70
CA ARG A 159 22.45 1.10 5.69
C ARG A 159 21.07 1.62 6.04
N ARG A 160 20.24 0.81 6.70
CA ARG A 160 18.85 1.15 7.00
C ARG A 160 18.70 1.97 8.26
N VAL A 161 19.57 1.81 9.26
CA VAL A 161 19.48 2.54 10.52
C VAL A 161 20.01 3.97 10.34
N LEU A 162 19.08 4.92 10.26
CA LEU A 162 19.38 6.34 10.07
C LEU A 162 19.89 7.00 11.35
N SER A 163 19.29 6.65 12.49
CA SER A 163 19.71 7.15 13.79
C SER A 163 19.46 6.12 14.88
N ALA A 164 20.33 6.08 15.87
CA ALA A 164 20.19 5.27 17.07
C ALA A 164 20.76 6.07 18.26
N LYS A 165 19.99 6.23 19.33
CA LYS A 165 20.33 7.03 20.51
C LYS A 165 19.99 6.27 21.77
N LEU A 166 20.91 6.22 22.72
CA LEU A 166 20.64 5.69 24.06
C LEU A 166 19.69 6.64 24.82
N ALA A 167 18.88 6.08 25.73
CA ALA A 167 17.85 6.83 26.46
C ALA A 167 18.43 7.86 27.46
N ASP A 168 19.72 7.76 27.78
CA ASP A 168 20.42 8.76 28.61
C ASP A 168 20.71 10.07 27.87
N GLY A 169 20.34 10.17 26.59
CA GLY A 169 20.40 11.39 25.78
C GLY A 169 21.81 11.84 25.39
N ARG A 170 22.87 11.09 25.75
CA ARG A 170 24.24 11.61 25.70
C ARG A 170 24.96 11.45 24.36
N LYS A 171 24.72 10.39 23.56
CA LYS A 171 25.39 10.18 22.26
C LYS A 171 24.55 9.39 21.25
N LEU A 172 24.72 9.68 19.96
CA LEU A 172 24.35 8.74 18.91
C LEU A 172 25.20 7.49 19.08
N LEU A 173 24.62 6.31 18.85
CA LEU A 173 25.33 5.04 19.02
C LEU A 173 26.57 4.95 18.11
N ARG A 174 26.52 5.58 16.93
CA ARG A 174 27.66 5.69 16.00
C ARG A 174 28.84 6.55 16.51
N ASP A 175 28.58 7.44 17.45
CA ASP A 175 29.57 8.36 18.03
C ASP A 175 30.01 7.90 19.44
N TYR A 176 29.47 6.78 19.89
CA TYR A 176 29.81 6.15 21.16
C TYR A 176 30.82 5.04 20.90
N PHE A 177 32.04 5.17 21.42
CA PHE A 177 33.10 4.17 21.27
C PHE A 177 33.20 3.22 22.48
N GLY A 178 32.24 3.29 23.40
CA GLY A 178 32.21 2.47 24.61
C GLY A 178 31.38 1.20 24.46
N GLU A 179 31.19 0.52 25.57
CA GLU A 179 30.38 -0.68 25.69
C GLU A 179 29.00 -0.35 26.28
N VAL A 180 28.03 -1.20 25.95
CA VAL A 180 26.64 -1.15 26.39
C VAL A 180 26.26 -2.51 26.92
N LEU A 181 25.51 -2.56 28.02
CA LEU A 181 24.89 -3.79 28.48
C LEU A 181 23.63 -4.07 27.67
N VAL A 182 23.59 -5.19 26.96
CA VAL A 182 22.41 -5.64 26.24
C VAL A 182 21.71 -6.72 27.05
N PHE A 183 20.51 -6.40 27.54
CA PHE A 183 19.59 -7.32 28.19
C PHE A 183 18.71 -7.94 27.11
N THR A 184 18.78 -9.26 26.97
CA THR A 184 18.11 -9.99 25.89
C THR A 184 17.72 -11.40 26.34
N ASN A 185 17.01 -12.14 25.49
CA ASN A 185 16.85 -13.58 25.66
C ASN A 185 18.12 -14.36 25.24
N ASP A 186 18.26 -15.57 25.76
CA ASP A 186 19.34 -16.52 25.46
C ASP A 186 19.42 -16.92 23.98
N TYR A 187 18.30 -16.97 23.26
CA TYR A 187 18.28 -17.22 21.82
C TYR A 187 19.09 -16.19 21.03
N VAL A 188 18.87 -14.90 21.27
CA VAL A 188 19.64 -13.79 20.70
C VAL A 188 21.04 -13.72 21.29
N ALA A 189 21.21 -13.99 22.60
CA ALA A 189 22.53 -13.99 23.25
C ALA A 189 23.46 -15.11 22.75
N ALA A 190 22.91 -16.16 22.14
CA ALA A 190 23.64 -17.21 21.42
C ALA A 190 23.98 -16.84 19.96
N GLY A 191 23.52 -15.68 19.48
CA GLY A 191 23.77 -15.19 18.12
C GLY A 191 22.75 -15.60 17.07
N SER A 192 21.62 -16.20 17.48
CA SER A 192 20.54 -16.60 16.57
C SER A 192 19.88 -15.39 15.89
N ASP A 193 19.04 -15.60 14.87
CA ASP A 193 18.38 -14.54 14.08
C ASP A 193 19.35 -13.53 13.40
N GLY A 194 20.63 -13.90 13.28
CA GLY A 194 21.68 -13.05 12.70
C GLY A 194 22.35 -12.11 13.70
N TYR A 195 22.08 -12.25 15.00
CA TYR A 195 22.69 -11.47 16.08
C TYR A 195 24.09 -11.96 16.48
N ALA A 196 24.89 -12.43 15.52
CA ALA A 196 26.20 -13.05 15.78
C ALA A 196 27.17 -12.15 16.57
N ALA A 197 27.12 -10.84 16.36
CA ALA A 197 27.95 -9.87 17.09
C ALA A 197 27.59 -9.81 18.60
N ILE A 198 26.30 -9.89 18.93
CA ILE A 198 25.86 -10.07 20.33
C ILE A 198 26.30 -11.43 20.83
N GLY A 199 26.13 -12.50 20.03
CA GLY A 199 26.57 -13.85 20.35
C GLY A 199 28.03 -13.93 20.82
N ALA A 200 28.92 -13.31 20.06
CA ALA A 200 30.36 -13.26 20.31
C ALA A 200 30.78 -12.34 21.48
N SER A 201 29.90 -11.46 21.95
CA SER A 201 30.20 -10.51 23.02
C SER A 201 30.29 -11.20 24.41
N PRO A 202 31.09 -10.70 25.37
CA PRO A 202 31.17 -11.29 26.71
C PRO A 202 29.80 -11.33 27.44
N THR A 203 29.50 -12.44 28.11
CA THR A 203 28.34 -12.54 29.01
C THR A 203 28.71 -12.00 30.38
N VAL A 204 27.97 -10.99 30.85
CA VAL A 204 28.18 -10.35 32.15
C VAL A 204 27.35 -11.04 33.23
N ALA A 205 26.13 -11.42 32.88
CA ALA A 205 25.26 -12.19 33.75
C ALA A 205 24.46 -13.19 32.92
N ASN A 206 24.49 -14.46 33.32
CA ASN A 206 23.61 -15.48 32.80
C ASN A 206 22.57 -15.78 33.88
N ARG A 207 21.37 -15.20 33.73
CA ARG A 207 20.30 -15.32 34.74
C ARG A 207 19.46 -16.55 34.42
N THR A 208 20.07 -17.72 34.52
CA THR A 208 19.47 -19.04 34.25
C THR A 208 18.33 -19.43 35.21
N ASN A 209 17.91 -18.54 36.10
CA ASN A 209 16.79 -18.74 37.02
C ASN A 209 15.62 -17.78 36.71
N ASP A 210 15.80 -16.82 35.81
CA ASP A 210 14.79 -15.83 35.43
C ASP A 210 14.25 -16.18 34.03
N LEU A 211 13.19 -16.99 33.98
CA LEU A 211 12.51 -17.30 32.72
C LEU A 211 11.93 -16.01 32.12
N PHE A 212 12.19 -15.79 30.84
CA PHE A 212 11.78 -14.58 30.13
C PHE A 212 10.26 -14.30 30.23
N PRO A 213 9.36 -15.30 30.09
CA PRO A 213 7.93 -15.07 30.31
C PRO A 213 7.58 -14.72 31.77
N GLN A 214 8.34 -15.23 32.75
CA GLN A 214 8.13 -14.91 34.17
C GLN A 214 8.54 -13.47 34.49
N VAL A 215 9.60 -12.96 33.87
CA VAL A 215 10.00 -11.55 33.99
C VAL A 215 8.86 -10.63 33.52
N VAL A 216 8.25 -10.95 32.36
CA VAL A 216 7.09 -10.20 31.86
C VAL A 216 5.86 -10.36 32.75
N GLY A 217 5.59 -11.57 33.26
CA GLY A 217 4.51 -11.81 34.22
C GLY A 217 4.68 -11.00 35.51
N ALA A 218 5.89 -10.95 36.07
CA ALA A 218 6.20 -10.19 37.27
C ALA A 218 6.05 -8.68 37.04
N TYR A 219 6.46 -8.17 35.87
CA TYR A 219 6.21 -6.79 35.46
C TYR A 219 4.71 -6.48 35.43
N LEU A 220 3.90 -7.32 34.78
CA LEU A 220 2.45 -7.14 34.71
C LEU A 220 1.79 -7.13 36.09
N VAL A 221 2.22 -8.02 36.99
CA VAL A 221 1.75 -8.04 38.39
C VAL A 221 2.12 -6.74 39.12
N ARG A 222 3.35 -6.25 38.91
CA ARG A 222 3.86 -5.08 39.62
C ARG A 222 3.21 -3.76 39.17
N PHE A 223 2.94 -3.61 37.87
CA PHE A 223 2.48 -2.36 37.28
C PHE A 223 1.01 -2.37 36.88
N SER A 224 0.24 -3.38 37.30
CA SER A 224 -1.19 -3.41 37.05
C SER A 224 -1.93 -2.23 37.71
N PRO A 225 -2.85 -1.54 37.00
CA PRO A 225 -3.21 -1.74 35.59
C PRO A 225 -2.12 -1.22 34.63
N VAL A 226 -1.80 -2.01 33.60
CA VAL A 226 -0.79 -1.66 32.59
C VAL A 226 -1.47 -1.05 31.36
N ALA A 227 -0.98 0.08 30.87
CA ALA A 227 -1.52 0.74 29.67
C ALA A 227 -0.39 0.96 28.64
N PRO A 228 0.06 -0.10 27.93
CA PRO A 228 1.17 0.02 27.02
C PRO A 228 0.76 0.87 25.81
N ALA A 229 1.62 1.82 25.46
CA ALA A 229 1.45 2.72 24.33
C ALA A 229 2.78 2.88 23.59
N THR A 230 2.70 3.07 22.28
CA THR A 230 3.85 3.43 21.47
C THR A 230 4.32 4.84 21.81
N ASP A 231 5.62 5.03 21.97
CA ASP A 231 6.24 6.31 22.34
C ASP A 231 7.21 6.87 21.27
N GLY A 232 7.28 6.20 20.11
CA GLY A 232 8.12 6.60 18.98
C GLY A 232 9.59 6.19 19.16
N ARG A 233 9.89 5.23 20.05
CA ARG A 233 11.25 4.69 20.22
C ARG A 233 11.74 3.89 19.01
N ILE A 234 10.84 3.36 18.17
CA ILE A 234 11.18 2.70 16.92
C ILE A 234 10.48 3.41 15.77
N ALA A 235 11.22 4.28 15.08
CA ALA A 235 10.71 4.99 13.93
C ALA A 235 10.99 4.21 12.64
N ASN A 236 9.98 3.55 12.09
CA ASN A 236 10.00 3.07 10.72
C ASN A 236 9.73 4.25 9.78
N CYS A 237 10.76 4.83 9.20
CA CYS A 237 10.63 6.05 8.41
C CYS A 237 9.79 5.89 7.14
N LEU A 238 9.48 4.66 6.70
CA LEU A 238 8.50 4.44 5.64
C LEU A 238 7.06 4.42 6.16
N LEU A 239 6.81 3.86 7.36
CA LEU A 239 5.47 3.64 7.90
C LEU A 239 5.00 4.72 8.90
N THR A 240 5.91 5.35 9.65
CA THR A 240 5.63 6.24 10.79
C THR A 240 6.09 7.68 10.53
N GLY A 241 5.76 8.22 9.35
CA GLY A 241 6.17 9.56 8.92
C GLY A 241 5.94 10.69 9.93
N GLY A 242 6.81 11.70 9.90
CA GLY A 242 6.73 12.87 10.76
C GLY A 242 7.55 12.80 12.06
N ILE A 243 8.22 11.68 12.35
CA ILE A 243 9.08 11.56 13.52
C ILE A 243 10.42 12.30 13.29
N PRO A 244 10.85 13.21 14.20
CA PRO A 244 12.11 13.95 14.06
C PRO A 244 13.35 13.07 13.83
N ALA A 245 13.34 11.85 14.35
CA ALA A 245 14.43 10.87 14.22
C ALA A 245 14.66 10.37 12.79
N CYS A 246 13.69 10.52 11.88
CA CYS A 246 13.82 10.21 10.45
C CYS A 246 14.51 11.31 9.64
N GLY A 247 14.80 12.45 10.27
CA GLY A 247 15.50 13.58 9.64
C GLY A 247 14.63 14.44 8.70
N PRO A 248 15.19 15.55 8.18
CA PRO A 248 14.45 16.53 7.36
C PRO A 248 13.96 15.95 6.02
N ALA A 249 14.72 15.03 5.43
CA ALA A 249 14.36 14.39 4.16
C ALA A 249 13.02 13.64 4.28
N TYR A 250 12.77 12.97 5.41
CA TYR A 250 11.52 12.27 5.67
C TYR A 250 10.37 13.18 6.12
N LYS A 251 10.64 14.29 6.81
CA LYS A 251 9.63 15.34 7.06
C LYS A 251 9.06 15.90 5.74
N LYS A 252 9.88 15.95 4.68
CA LYS A 252 9.47 16.41 3.34
C LYS A 252 8.82 15.29 2.51
N ALA A 253 9.31 14.05 2.63
CA ALA A 253 8.77 12.89 1.90
C ALA A 253 7.42 12.39 2.44
N LEU A 254 7.14 12.56 3.73
CA LEU A 254 5.89 12.11 4.37
C LEU A 254 5.01 13.26 4.86
N GLY A 255 5.19 14.46 4.29
CA GLY A 255 4.11 15.43 4.29
C GLY A 255 2.90 14.72 3.71
N ILE A 256 1.96 14.36 4.58
CA ILE A 256 0.71 13.67 4.29
C ILE A 256 0.26 14.17 2.95
N SER A 257 0.48 13.38 1.90
CA SER A 257 -0.03 13.76 0.60
C SER A 257 -1.52 13.74 0.85
N LYS A 258 -2.15 14.92 0.85
CA LYS A 258 -3.59 15.11 0.83
C LYS A 258 -4.11 14.54 -0.52
N VAL A 259 -3.65 13.36 -0.94
CA VAL A 259 -4.06 12.70 -2.17
C VAL A 259 -5.44 12.17 -1.88
N TRP A 260 -6.42 12.93 -2.36
CA TRP A 260 -7.82 12.58 -2.36
C TRP A 260 -8.13 11.76 -3.59
N LEU A 261 -8.16 10.43 -3.47
CA LEU A 261 -8.71 9.58 -4.53
C LEU A 261 -10.21 9.84 -4.61
N THR A 262 -10.69 10.40 -5.72
CA THR A 262 -12.14 10.54 -5.96
C THR A 262 -12.67 9.24 -6.53
N GLY A 263 -13.48 8.53 -5.74
CA GLY A 263 -14.09 7.26 -6.15
C GLY A 263 -13.18 6.05 -5.89
N ASP A 264 -13.84 4.92 -5.67
CA ASP A 264 -13.19 3.65 -5.39
C ASP A 264 -12.24 3.22 -6.51
N GLN A 265 -10.97 3.04 -6.17
CA GLN A 265 -9.96 2.53 -7.09
C GLN A 265 -10.08 1.01 -7.19
N GLY A 266 -10.78 0.48 -8.17
CA GLY A 266 -10.97 -0.95 -8.35
C GLY A 266 -12.30 -1.52 -7.85
N GLN A 267 -13.28 -0.70 -7.44
CA GLN A 267 -14.59 -1.28 -7.11
C GLN A 267 -15.41 -1.67 -8.35
N PRO A 268 -15.96 -2.89 -8.35
CA PRO A 268 -17.14 -3.22 -9.12
C PRO A 268 -18.36 -2.46 -8.56
N ARG A 269 -19.38 -2.26 -9.40
CA ARG A 269 -20.61 -1.55 -9.03
C ARG A 269 -21.44 -2.24 -7.93
N THR A 270 -20.99 -3.38 -7.40
CA THR A 270 -21.70 -4.16 -6.39
C THR A 270 -20.73 -4.61 -5.29
N PRO A 271 -21.17 -4.64 -4.02
CA PRO A 271 -20.37 -5.05 -2.86
C PRO A 271 -19.79 -6.47 -2.96
N GLU A 272 -20.30 -7.33 -3.85
CA GLU A 272 -19.89 -8.75 -3.91
C GLU A 272 -18.69 -9.06 -4.82
N ALA A 273 -18.24 -8.15 -5.69
CA ALA A 273 -17.18 -8.47 -6.64
C ALA A 273 -15.79 -8.06 -6.12
N LYS A 274 -14.86 -9.02 -6.08
CA LYS A 274 -13.47 -8.80 -5.62
C LYS A 274 -12.71 -7.88 -6.57
N VAL A 275 -11.86 -6.99 -6.05
CA VAL A 275 -11.02 -6.08 -6.86
C VAL A 275 -10.18 -6.85 -7.89
N SER A 276 -9.64 -8.01 -7.48
CA SER A 276 -8.94 -8.96 -8.34
C SER A 276 -9.74 -9.37 -9.59
N PHE A 277 -11.07 -9.43 -9.52
CA PHE A 277 -11.94 -9.71 -10.68
C PHE A 277 -11.89 -8.60 -11.74
N VAL A 278 -11.78 -7.35 -11.30
CA VAL A 278 -11.85 -6.16 -12.16
C VAL A 278 -10.52 -5.89 -12.83
N VAL A 279 -9.45 -5.84 -12.05
CA VAL A 279 -8.07 -5.54 -12.52
C VAL A 279 -7.56 -6.60 -13.50
N ARG A 280 -8.09 -7.83 -13.44
CA ARG A 280 -7.72 -8.94 -14.34
C ARG A 280 -8.48 -8.96 -15.68
N ARG A 281 -9.37 -7.99 -15.93
CA ARG A 281 -10.24 -7.99 -17.13
C ARG A 281 -10.29 -6.70 -17.90
N LYS A 282 -9.89 -5.58 -17.29
CA LYS A 282 -9.92 -4.28 -17.93
C LYS A 282 -8.90 -3.34 -17.31
N GLU A 283 -8.67 -2.23 -18.00
CA GLU A 283 -7.94 -1.08 -17.47
C GLU A 283 -8.59 -0.57 -16.18
N THR A 284 -7.74 -0.20 -15.24
CA THR A 284 -8.14 0.45 -14.00
C THR A 284 -7.28 1.67 -13.75
N ASN A 285 -7.85 2.67 -13.08
CA ASN A 285 -7.12 3.84 -12.63
C ASN A 285 -5.94 3.51 -11.70
N LEU A 286 -6.09 2.52 -10.81
CA LEU A 286 -4.97 2.03 -9.99
C LEU A 286 -3.87 1.41 -10.86
N GLY A 287 -4.23 0.61 -11.87
CA GLY A 287 -3.29 0.05 -12.84
C GLY A 287 -2.54 1.14 -13.62
N ASP A 288 -3.24 2.18 -14.08
CA ASP A 288 -2.65 3.32 -14.78
C ASP A 288 -1.66 4.08 -13.90
N LEU A 289 -2.05 4.35 -12.64
CA LEU A 289 -1.21 5.02 -11.65
C LEU A 289 0.09 4.23 -11.39
N ILE A 290 -0.02 2.92 -11.23
CA ILE A 290 1.14 2.03 -11.02
C ILE A 290 2.05 2.11 -12.24
N ALA A 291 1.52 1.87 -13.44
CA ALA A 291 2.31 1.88 -14.65
C ALA A 291 3.00 3.23 -14.88
N ASP A 292 2.33 4.35 -14.59
CA ASP A 292 2.94 5.69 -14.67
C ASP A 292 4.03 5.90 -13.63
N SER A 293 3.82 5.40 -12.42
CA SER A 293 4.80 5.47 -11.35
C SER A 293 6.09 4.71 -11.69
N LEU A 294 5.95 3.59 -12.40
CA LEU A 294 7.09 2.85 -12.94
C LEU A 294 7.82 3.68 -14.00
N LEU A 295 7.12 4.29 -14.96
CA LEU A 295 7.74 5.16 -15.97
C LEU A 295 8.48 6.35 -15.36
N VAL A 296 7.89 6.98 -14.34
CA VAL A 296 8.53 8.08 -13.61
C VAL A 296 9.79 7.58 -12.90
N THR A 297 9.72 6.43 -12.23
CA THR A 297 10.87 5.82 -11.55
C THR A 297 11.98 5.47 -12.53
N ALA A 298 11.65 4.83 -13.66
CA ALA A 298 12.55 4.56 -14.78
C ALA A 298 13.35 5.81 -15.19
N LYS A 299 12.66 6.93 -15.41
CA LYS A 299 13.26 8.19 -15.88
C LYS A 299 14.07 8.93 -14.83
N THR A 300 13.73 8.79 -13.55
CA THR A 300 14.28 9.64 -12.48
C THR A 300 15.38 8.97 -11.67
N ARG A 301 15.39 7.63 -11.56
CA ARG A 301 16.35 6.89 -10.74
C ARG A 301 17.36 6.04 -11.52
N TYR A 302 17.05 5.65 -12.75
CA TYR A 302 17.94 4.79 -13.53
C TYR A 302 18.59 5.63 -14.64
N PRO A 303 19.85 6.05 -14.48
CA PRO A 303 20.56 6.77 -15.54
C PRO A 303 20.82 5.80 -16.68
N LEU A 304 20.02 5.86 -17.74
CA LEU A 304 20.17 4.96 -18.89
C LEU A 304 21.53 5.17 -19.58
N PRO A 305 22.20 4.09 -20.04
CA PRO A 305 23.34 4.16 -20.93
C PRO A 305 23.03 5.01 -22.17
N ASP A 306 24.04 5.71 -22.70
CA ASP A 306 23.85 6.65 -23.82
C ASP A 306 23.23 5.99 -25.07
N ASP A 307 23.58 4.73 -25.35
CA ASP A 307 23.06 3.94 -26.46
C ASP A 307 21.58 3.55 -26.31
N LEU A 308 21.04 3.66 -25.09
CA LEU A 308 19.64 3.38 -24.79
C LEU A 308 18.81 4.66 -24.61
N LYS A 309 19.46 5.83 -24.56
CA LYS A 309 18.78 7.13 -24.50
C LYS A 309 18.03 7.38 -25.81
N GLY A 310 16.72 7.53 -25.71
CA GLY A 310 15.83 7.81 -26.86
C GLY A 310 15.00 6.61 -27.32
N LEU A 311 15.28 5.40 -26.82
CA LEU A 311 14.37 4.28 -27.01
C LEU A 311 13.01 4.57 -26.33
N PRO A 312 11.87 4.16 -26.94
CA PRO A 312 10.59 4.24 -26.28
C PRO A 312 10.60 3.47 -24.96
N LEU A 313 10.16 4.13 -23.90
CA LEU A 313 10.02 3.53 -22.57
C LEU A 313 8.54 3.23 -22.31
N VAL A 314 8.25 1.98 -21.99
CA VAL A 314 6.92 1.48 -21.65
C VAL A 314 6.95 0.77 -20.30
N ALA A 315 5.79 0.66 -19.66
CA ALA A 315 5.60 -0.08 -18.42
C ALA A 315 4.55 -1.17 -18.61
N LEU A 316 4.78 -2.33 -17.98
CA LEU A 316 3.82 -3.42 -17.89
C LEU A 316 3.85 -3.96 -16.46
N VAL A 317 2.70 -4.10 -15.84
CA VAL A 317 2.54 -4.78 -14.55
C VAL A 317 1.40 -5.79 -14.68
N ASN A 318 1.61 -7.01 -14.21
CA ASN A 318 0.57 -8.02 -14.15
C ASN A 318 -0.48 -7.66 -13.10
N ALA A 319 -1.76 -7.88 -13.40
CA ALA A 319 -2.88 -7.60 -12.51
C ALA A 319 -2.82 -8.39 -11.20
N GLY A 320 -2.08 -9.50 -11.15
CA GLY A 320 -1.79 -10.25 -9.92
C GLY A 320 -1.02 -9.45 -8.85
N ALA A 321 -0.34 -8.37 -9.24
CA ALA A 321 0.28 -7.47 -8.28
C ALA A 321 -0.74 -6.59 -7.54
N ILE A 322 -1.99 -6.53 -8.01
CA ILE A 322 -3.07 -5.66 -7.49
C ILE A 322 -4.17 -6.52 -6.86
N GLU A 323 -4.22 -6.53 -5.53
CA GLU A 323 -5.14 -7.40 -4.79
C GLU A 323 -6.34 -6.65 -4.19
N ASN A 324 -6.15 -5.38 -3.79
CA ASN A 324 -7.22 -4.58 -3.20
C ASN A 324 -7.30 -3.15 -3.77
N SER A 325 -8.40 -2.49 -3.47
CA SER A 325 -8.62 -1.09 -3.77
C SER A 325 -7.92 -0.20 -2.76
N ILE A 326 -7.53 1.00 -3.19
CA ILE A 326 -7.13 2.06 -2.27
C ILE A 326 -8.36 2.94 -2.03
N PRO A 327 -8.94 2.96 -0.81
CA PRO A 327 -10.11 3.75 -0.51
C PRO A 327 -9.79 5.25 -0.51
N ALA A 328 -10.80 6.07 -0.75
CA ALA A 328 -10.70 7.53 -0.68
C ALA A 328 -10.16 8.01 0.68
N GLY A 329 -9.57 9.21 0.67
CA GLY A 329 -8.95 9.83 1.85
C GLY A 329 -7.43 9.67 1.88
N PRO A 330 -6.76 10.01 3.01
CA PRO A 330 -5.31 10.06 3.09
C PRO A 330 -4.67 8.74 2.66
N LEU A 331 -3.76 8.80 1.70
CA LEU A 331 -2.95 7.65 1.32
C LEU A 331 -1.96 7.35 2.43
N THR A 332 -2.03 6.15 2.98
CA THR A 332 -1.02 5.61 3.89
C THR A 332 -0.28 4.48 3.19
N ILE A 333 0.97 4.23 3.59
CA ILE A 333 1.69 3.06 3.07
C ILE A 333 0.96 1.76 3.41
N ALA A 334 0.25 1.68 4.54
CA ALA A 334 -0.60 0.53 4.86
C ALA A 334 -1.74 0.33 3.84
N LYS A 335 -2.39 1.41 3.37
CA LYS A 335 -3.40 1.33 2.30
C LYS A 335 -2.76 0.90 0.96
N LEU A 336 -1.57 1.42 0.66
CA LEU A 336 -0.84 1.05 -0.56
C LEU A 336 -0.38 -0.41 -0.53
N GLN A 337 0.15 -0.90 0.59
CA GLN A 337 0.56 -2.29 0.81
C GLN A 337 -0.64 -3.24 0.84
N GLY A 338 -1.79 -2.80 1.37
CA GLY A 338 -3.03 -3.57 1.27
C GLY A 338 -3.49 -3.76 -0.16
N ALA A 339 -3.35 -2.73 -1.01
CA ALA A 339 -3.67 -2.80 -2.43
C ALA A 339 -2.62 -3.58 -3.24
N LEU A 340 -1.35 -3.47 -2.88
CA LEU A 340 -0.19 -4.01 -3.59
C LEU A 340 0.69 -4.85 -2.63
N PRO A 341 0.19 -6.01 -2.18
CA PRO A 341 0.91 -6.85 -1.22
C PRO A 341 2.20 -7.45 -1.80
N TYR A 342 2.26 -7.63 -3.12
CA TYR A 342 3.45 -8.04 -3.87
C TYR A 342 4.21 -6.86 -4.48
N GLY A 343 3.82 -5.63 -4.12
CA GLY A 343 4.48 -4.42 -4.59
C GLY A 343 5.87 -4.19 -4.01
N THR A 344 6.41 -5.14 -3.24
CA THR A 344 7.79 -5.22 -2.74
C THR A 344 8.71 -6.03 -3.65
N ASP A 345 8.22 -6.53 -4.78
CA ASP A 345 9.09 -7.04 -5.83
C ASP A 345 9.96 -5.89 -6.36
N GLY A 346 11.24 -6.18 -6.60
CA GLY A 346 12.16 -5.23 -7.22
C GLY A 346 11.67 -4.80 -8.61
N LEU A 347 12.23 -3.70 -9.12
CA LEU A 347 11.97 -3.20 -10.46
C LEU A 347 13.11 -3.55 -11.39
N THR A 348 12.75 -4.02 -12.59
CA THR A 348 13.69 -4.39 -13.64
C THR A 348 13.34 -3.66 -14.93
N ILE A 349 14.37 -3.15 -15.61
CA ILE A 349 14.28 -2.60 -16.96
C ILE A 349 14.88 -3.61 -17.92
N LYS A 350 14.08 -4.05 -18.88
CA LYS A 350 14.47 -4.96 -19.97
C LYS A 350 14.52 -4.18 -21.29
N ARG A 351 15.51 -4.47 -22.13
CA ARG A 351 15.52 -4.09 -23.54
C ARG A 351 14.79 -5.19 -24.30
N VAL A 352 13.58 -4.89 -24.77
CA VAL A 352 12.66 -5.84 -25.40
C VAL A 352 12.45 -5.45 -26.86
N THR A 353 12.22 -6.44 -27.73
CA THR A 353 11.85 -6.17 -29.13
C THR A 353 10.36 -5.84 -29.25
N ALA A 354 9.96 -5.19 -30.34
CA ALA A 354 8.56 -5.00 -30.70
C ALA A 354 7.75 -6.33 -30.67
N ALA A 355 8.33 -7.41 -31.20
CA ALA A 355 7.70 -8.73 -31.20
C ALA A 355 7.57 -9.32 -29.78
N ALA A 356 8.59 -9.17 -28.93
CA ALA A 356 8.56 -9.66 -27.55
C ALA A 356 7.49 -8.95 -26.71
N LEU A 357 7.30 -7.63 -26.92
CA LEU A 357 6.22 -6.86 -26.31
C LEU A 357 4.83 -7.36 -26.76
N VAL A 358 4.64 -7.58 -28.07
CA VAL A 358 3.36 -8.10 -28.59
C VAL A 358 3.07 -9.51 -28.06
N ALA A 359 4.09 -10.38 -27.98
CA ALA A 359 3.97 -11.70 -27.38
C ALA A 359 3.59 -11.64 -25.89
N ALA A 360 4.17 -10.70 -25.13
CA ALA A 360 3.83 -10.48 -23.73
C ALA A 360 2.37 -10.03 -23.56
N LEU A 361 1.91 -9.09 -24.38
CA LEU A 361 0.52 -8.62 -24.35
C LEU A 361 -0.46 -9.74 -24.77
N ASN A 362 -0.10 -10.56 -25.76
CA ASN A 362 -0.88 -11.75 -26.15
C ASN A 362 -0.97 -12.76 -25.01
N ASN A 363 0.12 -13.05 -24.30
CA ASN A 363 0.07 -13.88 -23.09
C ASN A 363 -0.90 -13.28 -22.06
N GLY A 364 -0.79 -11.98 -21.80
CA GLY A 364 -1.61 -11.29 -20.81
C GLY A 364 -3.12 -11.39 -21.06
N VAL A 365 -3.55 -11.45 -22.33
CA VAL A 365 -4.98 -11.58 -22.69
C VAL A 365 -5.42 -13.02 -23.01
N SER A 366 -4.49 -13.97 -23.09
CA SER A 366 -4.70 -15.33 -23.61
C SER A 366 -5.79 -16.14 -22.91
N ILE A 367 -6.05 -15.83 -21.64
CA ILE A 367 -7.06 -16.49 -20.80
C ILE A 367 -8.24 -15.56 -20.47
N TRP A 368 -8.32 -14.38 -21.09
CA TRP A 368 -9.35 -13.40 -20.77
C TRP A 368 -10.76 -13.99 -20.94
N GLY A 369 -11.65 -13.71 -19.98
CA GLY A 369 -13.03 -14.21 -19.99
C GLY A 369 -13.22 -15.68 -19.59
N THR A 370 -12.15 -16.40 -19.27
CA THR A 370 -12.22 -17.79 -18.77
C THR A 370 -12.42 -17.85 -17.25
N LYS A 371 -12.67 -19.05 -16.71
CA LYS A 371 -12.67 -19.26 -15.25
C LYS A 371 -11.29 -18.99 -14.63
N GLN A 372 -10.22 -19.29 -15.37
CA GLN A 372 -8.84 -19.09 -14.94
C GLN A 372 -8.48 -17.60 -14.78
N THR A 373 -9.17 -16.68 -15.45
CA THR A 373 -8.99 -15.22 -15.27
C THR A 373 -9.17 -14.77 -13.81
N LEU A 374 -9.85 -15.57 -12.97
CA LEU A 374 -10.12 -15.23 -11.57
C LEU A 374 -8.97 -15.57 -10.62
N THR A 375 -8.09 -16.49 -11.02
CA THR A 375 -7.00 -16.99 -10.18
C THR A 375 -5.63 -16.63 -10.74
N ASP A 376 -5.55 -16.41 -12.05
CA ASP A 376 -4.32 -16.05 -12.76
C ASP A 376 -4.14 -14.52 -12.89
N GLY A 377 -2.96 -14.03 -12.56
CA GLY A 377 -2.64 -12.61 -12.47
C GLY A 377 -2.20 -11.97 -13.79
N ARG A 378 -2.09 -12.73 -14.88
CA ARG A 378 -1.32 -12.32 -16.06
C ARG A 378 -1.86 -11.12 -16.84
N PHE A 379 -3.10 -10.67 -16.62
CA PHE A 379 -3.66 -9.55 -17.37
C PHE A 379 -2.81 -8.27 -17.20
N PRO A 380 -2.42 -7.57 -18.27
CA PRO A 380 -1.47 -6.47 -18.16
C PRO A 380 -2.18 -5.15 -17.85
N GLN A 381 -1.64 -4.41 -16.88
CA GLN A 381 -1.83 -2.96 -16.75
C GLN A 381 -0.59 -2.28 -17.36
N VAL A 382 -0.80 -1.24 -18.17
CA VAL A 382 0.26 -0.72 -19.06
C VAL A 382 0.43 0.78 -18.96
N GLY A 383 1.61 1.27 -19.31
CA GLY A 383 1.95 2.70 -19.38
C GLY A 383 2.90 2.97 -20.54
N GLY A 384 2.85 4.18 -21.11
CA GLY A 384 3.68 4.55 -22.26
C GLY A 384 3.24 3.92 -23.59
N LEU A 385 2.19 3.09 -23.55
CA LEU A 385 1.54 2.49 -24.71
C LEU A 385 0.03 2.37 -24.49
N LYS A 386 -0.67 2.11 -25.59
CA LYS A 386 -2.06 1.66 -25.66
C LYS A 386 -2.13 0.38 -26.47
N PHE A 387 -3.04 -0.52 -26.15
CA PHE A 387 -3.32 -1.68 -26.98
C PHE A 387 -4.80 -2.03 -26.97
N GLY A 388 -5.24 -2.71 -28.03
CA GLY A 388 -6.57 -3.30 -28.11
C GLY A 388 -6.47 -4.78 -28.40
N PHE A 389 -7.41 -5.56 -27.90
CA PHE A 389 -7.46 -7.01 -28.11
C PHE A 389 -8.88 -7.51 -28.34
N ASP A 390 -9.00 -8.58 -29.11
CA ASP A 390 -10.26 -9.27 -29.34
C ASP A 390 -10.60 -10.14 -28.14
N ALA A 391 -11.71 -9.82 -27.47
CA ALA A 391 -12.22 -10.58 -26.33
C ALA A 391 -12.58 -12.05 -26.66
N ARG A 392 -13.04 -12.32 -27.89
CA ARG A 392 -13.46 -13.65 -28.33
C ARG A 392 -12.26 -14.51 -28.68
N ASN A 393 -11.35 -13.95 -29.48
CA ASN A 393 -10.17 -14.66 -29.95
C ASN A 393 -9.00 -14.60 -28.97
N ARG A 394 -9.07 -13.74 -27.95
CA ARG A 394 -8.04 -13.54 -26.91
C ARG A 394 -6.67 -13.22 -27.51
N GLN A 395 -6.68 -12.32 -28.50
CA GLN A 395 -5.51 -11.91 -29.25
C GLN A 395 -5.45 -10.39 -29.35
N VAL A 396 -4.26 -9.84 -29.20
CA VAL A 396 -3.97 -8.44 -29.42
C VAL A 396 -4.24 -8.11 -30.88
N LEU A 397 -5.02 -7.05 -31.11
CA LEU A 397 -5.36 -6.54 -32.43
C LEU A 397 -4.39 -5.45 -32.84
N TRP A 398 -3.99 -4.59 -31.90
CA TRP A 398 -3.12 -3.46 -32.18
C TRP A 398 -2.39 -2.97 -30.93
N VAL A 399 -1.22 -2.35 -31.15
CA VAL A 399 -0.39 -1.73 -30.11
C VAL A 399 0.15 -0.41 -30.64
N ARG A 400 0.01 0.65 -29.84
CA ARG A 400 0.42 2.01 -30.19
C ARG A 400 1.16 2.67 -29.02
N LEU A 401 2.36 3.20 -29.29
CA LEU A 401 3.17 3.92 -28.30
C LEU A 401 2.59 5.30 -28.01
N ALA A 402 2.95 5.88 -26.85
CA ALA A 402 2.52 7.21 -26.45
C ALA A 402 2.99 8.33 -27.41
N ASN A 403 4.08 8.11 -28.15
CA ASN A 403 4.54 9.04 -29.19
C ASN A 403 3.73 8.96 -30.50
N GLY A 404 2.71 8.08 -30.55
CA GLY A 404 1.80 7.93 -31.68
C GLY A 404 2.17 6.85 -32.69
N ALA A 405 3.38 6.26 -32.61
CA ALA A 405 3.82 5.19 -33.49
C ALA A 405 3.15 3.84 -33.17
N TRP A 406 2.90 3.03 -34.20
CA TRP A 406 2.26 1.71 -34.09
C TRP A 406 3.32 0.62 -34.04
N VAL A 407 3.23 -0.24 -33.03
CA VAL A 407 4.09 -1.43 -32.91
C VAL A 407 3.45 -2.60 -33.64
N PHE A 408 2.11 -2.69 -33.63
CA PHE A 408 1.37 -3.79 -34.22
C PHE A 408 -0.03 -3.34 -34.63
N GLY A 409 -0.56 -3.93 -35.71
CA GLY A 409 -1.97 -3.80 -36.09
C GLY A 409 -2.45 -2.39 -36.42
N ALA A 410 -1.61 -1.59 -37.09
CA ALA A 410 -2.00 -0.25 -37.48
C ALA A 410 -3.23 -0.25 -38.41
N PRO A 411 -4.12 0.76 -38.32
CA PRO A 411 -5.22 0.93 -39.25
C PRO A 411 -4.67 1.18 -40.67
N PRO A 412 -5.43 0.87 -41.72
CA PRO A 412 -5.01 1.17 -43.08
C PRO A 412 -4.79 2.69 -43.28
N PRO A 413 -3.85 3.09 -44.16
CA PRO A 413 -3.68 4.49 -44.51
C PRO A 413 -4.96 5.10 -45.06
N THR A 414 -5.21 6.36 -44.74
CA THR A 414 -6.30 7.18 -45.30
C THR A 414 -5.72 8.41 -45.98
N LYS A 415 -6.54 9.15 -46.72
CA LYS A 415 -6.14 10.42 -47.37
C LYS A 415 -5.52 11.45 -46.40
N HIS A 416 -5.89 11.41 -45.12
CA HIS A 416 -5.45 12.38 -44.11
C HIS A 416 -4.51 11.79 -43.05
N TYR A 417 -4.19 10.50 -43.14
CA TYR A 417 -3.45 9.82 -42.10
C TYR A 417 -2.70 8.59 -42.63
N THR A 418 -1.37 8.60 -42.49
CA THR A 418 -0.52 7.43 -42.73
C THR A 418 0.06 6.97 -41.40
N PRO A 419 -0.18 5.71 -40.96
CA PRO A 419 0.38 5.20 -39.72
C PRO A 419 1.90 5.07 -39.80
N VAL A 420 2.59 5.55 -38.77
CA VAL A 420 4.03 5.33 -38.59
C VAL A 420 4.21 4.02 -37.83
N MET A 421 4.92 3.06 -38.42
CA MET A 421 5.26 1.80 -37.77
C MET A 421 6.58 1.91 -36.99
N TYR A 422 6.64 1.30 -35.81
CA TYR A 422 7.83 1.15 -34.99
C TYR A 422 8.23 -0.32 -34.91
N SER A 423 9.45 -0.63 -35.36
CA SER A 423 9.99 -2.00 -35.38
C SER A 423 11.28 -2.16 -34.56
N GLY A 424 11.76 -1.09 -33.93
CA GLY A 424 12.98 -1.11 -33.12
C GLY A 424 12.79 -1.76 -31.74
N ASP A 425 13.88 -1.80 -30.98
CA ASP A 425 13.85 -2.19 -29.57
C ASP A 425 13.19 -1.11 -28.72
N LEU A 426 12.69 -1.49 -27.56
CA LEU A 426 12.09 -0.60 -26.58
C LEU A 426 12.54 -1.00 -25.18
N LEU A 427 12.43 -0.05 -24.25
CA LEU A 427 12.71 -0.30 -22.84
C LEU A 427 11.39 -0.61 -22.15
N LEU A 428 11.33 -1.75 -21.48
CA LEU A 428 10.21 -2.16 -20.65
C LEU A 428 10.63 -2.11 -19.19
N ILE A 429 9.98 -1.27 -18.38
CA ILE A 429 10.05 -1.38 -16.92
C ILE A 429 8.90 -2.23 -16.39
N THR A 430 9.22 -3.16 -15.49
CA THR A 430 8.26 -4.07 -14.86
C THR A 430 8.76 -4.53 -13.48
N ASN A 431 7.94 -5.30 -12.75
CA ASN A 431 8.38 -5.93 -11.51
C ASN A 431 9.27 -7.16 -11.80
N ASN A 432 10.09 -7.57 -10.83
CA ASN A 432 11.02 -8.70 -11.01
C ASN A 432 10.27 -9.98 -11.37
N TYR A 433 9.10 -10.22 -10.78
CA TYR A 433 8.28 -11.41 -11.07
C TYR A 433 7.97 -11.57 -12.57
N VAL A 434 7.48 -10.52 -13.23
CA VAL A 434 7.22 -10.51 -14.68
C VAL A 434 8.53 -10.53 -15.47
N ALA A 435 9.55 -9.80 -15.01
CA ALA A 435 10.87 -9.77 -15.68
C ALA A 435 11.55 -11.14 -15.71
N GLU A 436 11.24 -12.01 -14.75
CA GLU A 436 11.74 -13.38 -14.62
C GLU A 436 10.82 -14.41 -15.30
N GLY A 437 9.73 -13.98 -15.94
CA GLY A 437 8.83 -14.85 -16.70
C GLY A 437 7.63 -15.36 -15.91
N GLY A 438 7.39 -14.84 -14.70
CA GLY A 438 6.18 -15.08 -13.93
C GLY A 438 4.91 -14.82 -14.75
N ASP A 439 3.80 -15.46 -14.39
CA ASP A 439 2.53 -15.36 -15.14
C ASP A 439 2.60 -15.71 -16.65
N GLY A 440 3.65 -16.42 -17.08
CA GLY A 440 3.86 -16.83 -18.46
C GLY A 440 4.52 -15.77 -19.35
N TYR A 441 5.11 -14.72 -18.77
CA TYR A 441 5.82 -13.65 -19.49
C TYR A 441 7.20 -14.08 -20.01
N ALA A 442 7.32 -15.26 -20.62
CA ALA A 442 8.57 -15.83 -21.12
C ALA A 442 9.26 -14.96 -22.19
N SER A 443 8.50 -14.22 -22.99
CA SER A 443 9.08 -13.27 -23.97
C SER A 443 9.81 -12.11 -23.29
N ILE A 444 9.40 -11.73 -22.08
CA ILE A 444 10.09 -10.70 -21.28
C ILE A 444 11.31 -11.31 -20.57
N GLN A 445 11.18 -12.52 -20.05
CA GLN A 445 12.30 -13.26 -19.44
C GLN A 445 13.49 -13.38 -20.40
N ALA A 446 13.22 -13.77 -21.64
CA ALA A 446 14.23 -13.94 -22.69
C ALA A 446 14.87 -12.62 -23.17
N SER A 447 14.31 -11.47 -22.79
CA SER A 447 14.83 -10.15 -23.17
C SER A 447 16.01 -9.72 -22.30
N LEU A 448 16.88 -8.87 -22.85
CA LEU A 448 18.10 -8.42 -22.18
C LEU A 448 17.78 -7.55 -20.96
N THR A 449 18.33 -7.88 -19.79
CA THR A 449 18.27 -7.02 -18.60
C THR A 449 19.22 -5.85 -18.77
N VAL A 450 18.68 -4.63 -18.67
CA VAL A 450 19.44 -3.37 -18.69
C VAL A 450 19.71 -2.91 -17.26
N TYR A 451 18.70 -2.95 -16.40
CA TYR A 451 18.81 -2.67 -14.98
C TYR A 451 17.98 -3.67 -14.18
N SER A 452 18.50 -4.09 -13.04
CA SER A 452 17.75 -4.79 -12.02
C SER A 452 18.27 -4.34 -10.66
N GLN A 453 17.37 -3.91 -9.77
CA GLN A 453 17.72 -3.57 -8.40
C GLN A 453 16.67 -4.09 -7.41
N ASP A 454 17.15 -4.83 -6.42
CA ASP A 454 16.34 -5.43 -5.35
C ASP A 454 15.89 -4.41 -4.27
N GLY A 455 16.14 -3.11 -4.48
CA GLY A 455 15.84 -2.03 -3.52
C GLY A 455 14.81 -1.00 -3.98
N ASP A 456 14.37 -1.05 -5.23
CA ASP A 456 13.33 -0.16 -5.76
C ASP A 456 12.07 -0.97 -6.06
N PHE A 457 11.03 -0.73 -5.25
CA PHE A 457 9.81 -1.52 -5.25
C PHE A 457 8.67 -0.79 -5.96
N VAL A 458 7.69 -1.54 -6.49
CA VAL A 458 6.45 -0.96 -7.06
C VAL A 458 5.77 -0.02 -6.06
N ASN A 459 5.71 -0.40 -4.78
CA ASN A 459 5.15 0.43 -3.71
C ASN A 459 5.92 1.73 -3.51
N ALA A 460 7.25 1.67 -3.56
CA ALA A 460 8.10 2.85 -3.44
C ALA A 460 7.95 3.76 -4.66
N ALA A 461 7.83 3.20 -5.87
CA ALA A 461 7.57 3.95 -7.09
C ALA A 461 6.24 4.73 -7.01
N VAL A 462 5.17 4.06 -6.58
CA VAL A 462 3.84 4.68 -6.42
C VAL A 462 3.85 5.75 -5.34
N ALA A 463 4.43 5.46 -4.17
CA ALA A 463 4.52 6.42 -3.09
C ALA A 463 5.26 7.70 -3.51
N ARG A 464 6.42 7.58 -4.17
CA ARG A 464 7.19 8.73 -4.66
C ARG A 464 6.43 9.56 -5.70
N THR A 465 5.76 8.89 -6.63
CA THR A 465 4.98 9.56 -7.68
C THR A 465 3.86 10.38 -7.06
N LEU A 466 3.15 9.81 -6.09
CA LEU A 466 2.06 10.49 -5.39
C LEU A 466 2.57 11.65 -4.50
N GLN A 467 3.77 11.54 -3.93
CA GLN A 467 4.42 12.65 -3.20
C GLN A 467 4.79 13.82 -4.11
N ALA A 468 5.07 13.58 -5.38
CA ALA A 468 5.44 14.61 -6.35
C ALA A 468 4.23 15.33 -6.97
N LEU A 469 3.01 14.80 -6.81
CA LEU A 469 1.80 15.38 -7.40
C LEU A 469 1.15 16.43 -6.49
N PRO A 470 0.64 17.54 -7.07
CA PRO A 470 -0.17 18.49 -6.32
C PRO A 470 -1.45 17.82 -5.84
N SER A 471 -1.86 18.15 -4.63
CA SER A 471 -3.03 17.59 -3.96
C SER A 471 -4.17 18.63 -3.90
N PRO A 472 -5.46 18.22 -4.02
CA PRO A 472 -5.96 16.85 -4.28
C PRO A 472 -5.73 16.39 -5.73
N PHE A 473 -5.68 15.08 -5.97
CA PHE A 473 -5.46 14.50 -7.30
C PHE A 473 -6.35 13.28 -7.52
N SER A 474 -6.97 13.20 -8.71
CA SER A 474 -7.80 12.09 -9.15
C SER A 474 -7.15 11.36 -10.32
N VAL A 475 -7.08 10.03 -10.24
CA VAL A 475 -6.68 9.18 -11.37
C VAL A 475 -7.95 8.66 -12.04
N GLY A 476 -8.17 9.07 -13.28
CA GLY A 476 -9.09 8.42 -14.20
C GLY A 476 -8.38 7.38 -15.07
N THR A 477 -9.14 6.48 -15.67
CA THR A 477 -8.65 5.61 -16.75
C THR A 477 -8.28 6.43 -17.99
N GLN A 478 -7.22 6.07 -18.70
CA GLN A 478 -6.73 6.80 -19.87
C GLN A 478 -7.09 6.17 -21.23
N GLY A 479 -7.84 5.07 -21.22
CA GLY A 479 -8.20 4.32 -22.43
C GLY A 479 -6.95 3.71 -23.06
N ARG A 480 -6.08 3.11 -22.25
CA ARG A 480 -4.89 2.36 -22.65
C ARG A 480 -5.23 0.95 -23.09
N ILE A 481 -6.30 0.35 -22.57
CA ILE A 481 -6.71 -1.01 -22.91
C ILE A 481 -8.11 -1.00 -23.50
N THR A 482 -8.20 -1.36 -24.78
CA THR A 482 -9.47 -1.36 -25.52
C THR A 482 -9.93 -2.78 -25.80
N ILE A 483 -11.21 -3.07 -25.50
CA ILE A 483 -11.87 -4.33 -25.83
C ILE A 483 -12.98 -4.03 -26.85
N PRO A 484 -12.73 -4.23 -28.16
CA PRO A 484 -13.76 -4.01 -29.17
C PRO A 484 -14.94 -4.96 -28.96
N GLY A 485 -16.17 -4.44 -28.97
CA GLY A 485 -17.40 -5.22 -28.81
C GLY A 485 -18.01 -5.21 -27.39
N THR A 486 -17.31 -4.69 -26.38
CA THR A 486 -17.91 -4.36 -25.07
C THR A 486 -18.25 -2.86 -25.01
N MET A 487 -19.13 -2.38 -25.89
CA MET A 487 -19.62 -1.00 -25.79
C MET A 487 -20.79 -0.92 -24.80
N SER A 488 -20.53 -0.39 -23.60
CA SER A 488 -21.40 0.66 -23.08
C SER A 488 -21.07 1.94 -23.87
N PRO A 489 -22.02 2.82 -24.21
CA PRO A 489 -21.78 3.92 -25.13
C PRO A 489 -20.58 4.74 -24.62
N ALA A 490 -19.47 4.68 -25.36
CA ALA A 490 -18.35 5.56 -25.10
C ALA A 490 -18.85 6.98 -25.33
N LYS A 491 -19.04 7.73 -24.23
CA LYS A 491 -18.87 9.17 -24.32
C LYS A 491 -17.43 9.38 -24.76
N PHE A 492 -17.25 9.70 -26.03
CA PHE A 492 -16.06 10.39 -26.51
C PHE A 492 -15.88 11.64 -25.66
N SER A 493 -15.04 11.57 -24.62
CA SER A 493 -14.57 12.77 -23.94
C SER A 493 -13.39 13.30 -24.72
N TRP A 494 -13.69 14.07 -25.76
CA TRP A 494 -12.76 15.07 -26.25
C TRP A 494 -12.61 16.09 -25.12
N VAL A 495 -11.46 16.12 -24.45
CA VAL A 495 -11.09 17.24 -23.57
C VAL A 495 -10.15 18.12 -24.37
N PRO A 496 -10.63 19.19 -25.01
CA PRO A 496 -9.75 20.27 -25.40
C PRO A 496 -9.28 21.02 -24.15
N LYS A 497 -8.05 21.52 -24.24
CA LYS A 497 -7.38 22.39 -23.26
C LYS A 497 -8.30 23.53 -22.79
N ALA A 498 -7.97 24.06 -21.61
CA ALA A 498 -8.71 25.04 -20.82
C ALA A 498 -9.06 26.40 -21.48
N ASP A 499 -8.88 26.56 -22.80
CA ASP A 499 -9.07 27.83 -23.52
C ASP A 499 -10.40 27.93 -24.28
N LEU A 500 -11.33 26.97 -24.14
CA LEU A 500 -12.63 26.96 -24.83
C LEU A 500 -13.85 27.34 -23.96
N TYR A 501 -13.64 27.85 -22.74
CA TYR A 501 -14.73 28.38 -21.91
C TYR A 501 -15.58 29.50 -22.56
N PRO A 502 -15.06 30.32 -23.50
CA PRO A 502 -15.90 31.32 -24.20
C PRO A 502 -16.87 30.73 -25.24
N LEU A 503 -16.72 29.47 -25.65
CA LEU A 503 -17.57 28.83 -26.68
C LEU A 503 -18.83 28.15 -26.10
N PHE A 504 -18.82 27.79 -24.80
CA PHE A 504 -19.99 27.19 -24.15
C PHE A 504 -21.10 28.20 -23.83
N THR A 505 -20.77 29.47 -23.65
CA THR A 505 -21.75 30.57 -23.52
C THR A 505 -22.54 30.80 -24.80
N VAL A 506 -21.94 30.55 -25.96
CA VAL A 506 -22.62 30.66 -27.28
C VAL A 506 -23.55 29.47 -27.54
N PHE A 507 -23.18 28.26 -27.07
CA PHE A 507 -24.01 27.07 -27.23
C PHE A 507 -25.26 27.05 -26.35
N ALA A 508 -25.25 27.68 -25.17
CA ALA A 508 -26.43 27.80 -24.31
C ALA A 508 -27.54 28.66 -24.95
N ALA A 509 -27.17 29.68 -25.73
CA ALA A 509 -28.12 30.49 -26.50
C ALA A 509 -28.72 29.69 -27.68
N ALA A 510 -27.91 28.87 -28.36
CA ALA A 510 -28.37 28.04 -29.47
C ALA A 510 -29.39 26.95 -29.05
N ILE A 511 -29.24 26.37 -27.86
CA ILE A 511 -30.16 25.34 -27.35
C ILE A 511 -31.53 25.94 -26.98
N GLY A 512 -31.57 27.16 -26.45
CA GLY A 512 -32.83 27.88 -26.20
C GLY A 512 -33.62 28.14 -27.48
N VAL A 513 -32.94 28.48 -28.57
CA VAL A 513 -33.54 28.69 -29.90
C VAL A 513 -34.06 27.39 -30.50
N VAL A 514 -33.31 26.28 -30.38
CA VAL A 514 -33.71 24.96 -30.90
C VAL A 514 -34.89 24.36 -30.12
N SER A 515 -34.98 24.58 -28.80
CA SER A 515 -36.13 24.15 -28.00
C SER A 515 -37.38 24.97 -28.30
N TYR A 516 -37.25 26.28 -28.54
CA TYR A 516 -38.37 27.15 -28.94
C TYR A 516 -38.88 26.83 -30.35
N SER A 517 -37.98 26.60 -31.31
CA SER A 517 -38.35 26.23 -32.69
C SER A 517 -39.06 24.87 -32.76
N SER A 518 -38.65 23.91 -31.92
CA SER A 518 -39.26 22.58 -31.83
C SER A 518 -40.66 22.64 -31.20
N TYR A 519 -40.87 23.49 -30.19
CA TYR A 519 -42.18 23.69 -29.56
C TYR A 519 -43.18 24.36 -30.52
N ARG A 520 -42.76 25.37 -31.28
CA ARG A 520 -43.59 26.02 -32.31
C ARG A 520 -44.00 25.06 -33.43
N ALA A 521 -43.10 24.19 -33.87
CA ALA A 521 -43.37 23.19 -34.91
C ALA A 521 -44.43 22.16 -34.45
N ILE A 522 -44.46 21.82 -33.16
CA ILE A 522 -45.47 20.92 -32.56
C ILE A 522 -46.83 21.62 -32.43
N ALA A 523 -46.85 22.91 -32.09
CA ALA A 523 -48.09 23.67 -31.92
C ALA A 523 -48.88 23.91 -33.22
N HIS A 524 -48.20 23.89 -34.38
CA HIS A 524 -48.83 24.00 -35.69
C HIS A 524 -49.18 22.65 -36.34
N ASN A 525 -48.94 21.53 -35.64
CA ASN A 525 -49.31 20.21 -36.14
C ASN A 525 -50.80 19.92 -35.86
N PRO A 526 -51.67 19.79 -36.87
CA PRO A 526 -53.12 19.61 -36.70
C PRO A 526 -53.50 18.27 -36.04
N SER A 527 -52.57 17.32 -35.93
CA SER A 527 -52.77 16.03 -35.26
C SER A 527 -52.56 16.10 -33.74
N VAL A 528 -52.12 17.24 -33.20
CA VAL A 528 -51.84 17.43 -31.76
C VAL A 528 -52.90 18.36 -31.16
N SER A 529 -53.73 17.81 -30.27
CA SER A 529 -54.78 18.59 -29.60
C SER A 529 -54.23 19.29 -28.36
N LEU A 530 -53.99 20.60 -28.46
CA LEU A 530 -53.52 21.45 -27.36
C LEU A 530 -54.67 22.14 -26.62
N THR A 531 -54.52 22.36 -25.32
CA THR A 531 -55.49 23.12 -24.52
C THR A 531 -55.49 24.60 -24.91
N GLN A 532 -56.56 25.33 -24.58
CA GLN A 532 -56.71 26.74 -24.95
C GLN A 532 -55.61 27.63 -24.32
N GLN A 533 -55.17 27.29 -23.10
CA GLN A 533 -54.03 27.92 -22.41
C GLN A 533 -52.71 27.68 -23.17
N GLN A 534 -52.46 26.44 -23.60
CA GLN A 534 -51.22 26.08 -24.33
C GLN A 534 -51.13 26.71 -25.72
N LYS A 535 -52.28 26.99 -26.35
CA LYS A 535 -52.32 27.73 -27.63
C LYS A 535 -51.99 29.22 -27.44
N GLN A 536 -52.37 29.81 -26.30
CA GLN A 536 -52.02 31.19 -25.95
C GLN A 536 -50.52 31.34 -25.60
N ASP A 537 -49.93 30.33 -24.96
CA ASP A 537 -48.50 30.33 -24.57
C ASP A 537 -47.53 30.29 -25.77
N VAL A 538 -47.97 29.81 -26.94
CA VAL A 538 -47.15 29.77 -28.18
C VAL A 538 -47.09 31.14 -28.87
N THR A 539 -48.07 32.01 -28.61
CA THR A 539 -48.20 33.32 -29.25
C THR A 539 -47.55 34.47 -28.47
N ASP A 540 -47.14 34.25 -27.22
CA ASP A 540 -46.64 35.31 -26.35
C ASP A 540 -45.12 35.16 -26.07
N GLU A 541 -44.30 35.90 -26.83
CA GLU A 541 -42.83 35.92 -26.75
C GLU A 541 -42.32 36.87 -25.65
N THR A 542 -42.89 36.82 -24.44
CA THR A 542 -42.37 37.61 -23.31
C THR A 542 -41.34 36.82 -22.49
N GLY A 543 -40.33 37.52 -21.95
CA GLY A 543 -39.19 36.93 -21.24
C GLY A 543 -39.54 36.00 -20.05
N TRP A 544 -40.79 36.04 -19.59
CA TRP A 544 -41.34 35.15 -18.58
C TRP A 544 -41.43 33.67 -19.02
N THR A 545 -41.63 33.40 -20.30
CA THR A 545 -41.74 32.03 -20.84
C THR A 545 -40.37 31.35 -20.87
N LEU A 546 -39.30 32.09 -21.21
CA LEU A 546 -37.91 31.64 -21.11
C LEU A 546 -37.47 31.43 -19.65
N GLU A 547 -37.89 32.33 -18.75
CA GLU A 547 -37.58 32.23 -17.30
C GLU A 547 -38.23 30.98 -16.66
N ARG A 548 -39.46 30.61 -17.07
CA ARG A 548 -40.11 29.36 -16.63
C ARG A 548 -39.46 28.11 -17.20
N ALA A 549 -39.08 28.11 -18.48
CA ALA A 549 -38.34 27.00 -19.08
C ALA A 549 -36.97 26.80 -18.39
N ARG A 550 -36.28 27.91 -18.06
CA ARG A 550 -35.04 27.89 -17.27
C ARG A 550 -35.26 27.38 -15.85
N LYS A 551 -36.35 27.77 -15.19
CA LYS A 551 -36.70 27.29 -13.84
C LYS A 551 -37.08 25.80 -13.82
N TYR A 552 -37.78 25.31 -14.84
CA TYR A 552 -38.10 23.89 -15.00
C TYR A 552 -36.84 23.05 -15.29
N TYR A 553 -35.96 23.52 -16.18
CA TYR A 553 -34.66 22.89 -16.42
C TYR A 553 -33.81 22.83 -15.15
N ASN A 554 -33.75 23.93 -14.38
CA ASN A 554 -33.05 23.96 -13.11
C ASN A 554 -33.72 23.08 -12.05
N SER A 555 -35.04 22.97 -11.97
CA SER A 555 -35.70 22.13 -10.96
C SER A 555 -35.53 20.63 -11.25
N VAL A 556 -35.47 20.23 -12.52
CA VAL A 556 -35.28 18.83 -12.91
C VAL A 556 -33.79 18.44 -12.86
N PHE A 557 -32.90 19.27 -13.40
CA PHE A 557 -31.48 18.91 -13.52
C PHE A 557 -30.63 19.32 -12.33
N ARG A 558 -30.93 20.42 -11.62
CA ARG A 558 -30.18 20.79 -10.42
C ARG A 558 -30.52 19.86 -9.26
N THR A 559 -31.77 19.42 -9.16
CA THR A 559 -32.17 18.39 -8.19
C THR A 559 -31.51 17.05 -8.56
N ALA A 560 -31.56 16.61 -9.83
CA ALA A 560 -30.85 15.40 -10.26
C ALA A 560 -29.32 15.47 -10.08
N ALA A 561 -28.71 16.67 -10.15
CA ALA A 561 -27.28 16.88 -9.91
C ALA A 561 -26.94 16.92 -8.40
N LEU A 562 -27.81 17.49 -7.57
CA LEU A 562 -27.63 17.60 -6.12
C LEU A 562 -27.92 16.28 -5.40
N THR A 563 -28.98 15.55 -5.78
CA THR A 563 -29.29 14.21 -5.21
C THR A 563 -28.19 13.19 -5.55
N ARG A 564 -27.49 13.38 -6.69
CA ARG A 564 -26.32 12.56 -7.07
C ARG A 564 -25.04 12.93 -6.31
N TYR A 565 -25.01 14.10 -5.67
CA TYR A 565 -23.90 14.59 -4.84
C TYR A 565 -24.07 14.19 -3.35
N SER A 566 -25.29 13.90 -2.89
CA SER A 566 -25.59 13.54 -1.48
C SER A 566 -25.83 12.05 -1.20
N GLY A 567 -25.89 11.19 -2.23
CA GLY A 567 -25.88 9.74 -2.04
C GLY A 567 -27.20 9.08 -1.61
N GLU A 568 -28.33 9.79 -1.57
CA GLU A 568 -29.66 9.20 -1.32
C GLU A 568 -30.40 8.86 -2.63
N GLU A 569 -31.41 7.97 -2.50
CA GLU A 569 -32.06 7.19 -3.57
C GLU A 569 -32.51 7.93 -4.85
N ARG A 570 -32.63 7.13 -5.92
CA ARG A 570 -32.79 7.51 -7.34
C ARG A 570 -34.02 8.40 -7.61
N PRO A 571 -33.94 9.40 -8.51
CA PRO A 571 -35.13 9.98 -9.12
C PRO A 571 -35.73 9.01 -10.16
N ASP A 572 -37.06 8.98 -10.21
CA ASP A 572 -37.88 8.11 -11.06
C ASP A 572 -37.55 8.30 -12.55
N VAL A 573 -37.01 7.24 -13.17
CA VAL A 573 -36.56 7.22 -14.57
C VAL A 573 -37.69 7.01 -15.59
N ARG A 574 -38.96 7.09 -15.17
CA ARG A 574 -40.11 6.98 -16.08
C ARG A 574 -40.27 8.14 -17.08
N ILE A 575 -39.55 9.25 -16.93
CA ILE A 575 -39.70 10.45 -17.79
C ILE A 575 -38.78 10.42 -19.04
N MET A 576 -37.81 9.51 -19.14
CA MET A 576 -36.89 9.45 -20.30
C MET A 576 -37.15 8.25 -21.22
N ARG A 577 -38.42 8.00 -21.56
CA ARG A 577 -38.78 7.19 -22.73
C ARG A 577 -39.51 8.06 -23.73
N PHE A 578 -38.75 8.64 -24.65
CA PHE A 578 -39.18 9.00 -26.00
C PHE A 578 -37.99 8.82 -26.94
#